data_AF-A0A3B0WUL8-F1
#
_entry.id   AF-A0A3B0WUL8-F1
#
_cell.length_a   1.000
_cell.length_b   1.000
_cell.length_c   1.000
_cell.angle_alpha   90.00
_cell.angle_beta   90.00
_cell.angle_gamma   90.00
#
_symmetry.space_group_name_H-M   'P 1'
#
loop_
_entity.id
_entity.type
_entity.pdbx_description
1 polymer ?
#
loop_
_entity_poly.entity_id
_entity_poly.type
_entity_poly.pdbx_seq_one_letter_code
_entity_poly.pdbx_strand_id
1 'polypeptide(L)'
;MNPEVYKFIKKTLIHAQDLSVDERHDYVRKVCQDQPELIQSIMDMLAIEDSPDDNIMEQAPIIQYFPEADVQESRELKAGEKINQYTIIKKIGSGGMGIVYVAKQNYPAERQVALKLITQIPI
;
A
#
# COMPACT_ATOMS: atom_id res chain seq x y z
N MET A 1 -5.15 17.22 -5.27
CA MET A 1 -4.86 16.77 -6.65
C MET A 1 -6.11 16.96 -7.50
N ASN A 2 -6.01 17.61 -8.66
CA ASN A 2 -7.16 17.82 -9.56
C ASN A 2 -7.57 16.46 -10.19
N PRO A 3 -8.84 16.05 -10.13
CA PRO A 3 -9.31 14.76 -10.67
C PRO A 3 -8.97 14.56 -12.16
N GLU A 4 -9.02 15.62 -12.96
CA GLU A 4 -8.73 15.57 -14.40
C GLU A 4 -7.24 15.33 -14.66
N VAL A 5 -6.37 15.98 -13.88
CA VAL A 5 -4.92 15.80 -13.94
C VAL A 5 -4.55 14.37 -13.56
N TYR A 6 -5.16 13.82 -12.52
CA TYR A 6 -4.95 12.42 -12.13
C TYR A 6 -5.34 11.43 -13.23
N LYS A 7 -6.51 11.64 -13.85
CA LYS A 7 -7.00 10.79 -14.94
C LYS A 7 -6.08 10.84 -16.16
N PHE A 8 -5.54 12.01 -16.46
CA PHE A 8 -4.56 12.22 -17.52
C PHE A 8 -3.25 11.47 -17.24
N ILE A 9 -2.63 11.70 -16.08
CA ILE A 9 -1.38 11.03 -15.67
C ILE A 9 -1.54 9.51 -15.75
N LYS A 10 -2.63 8.97 -15.19
CA LYS A 10 -2.91 7.53 -15.20
C LYS A 10 -3.00 6.97 -16.63
N LYS A 11 -3.69 7.66 -17.54
CA LYS A 11 -3.83 7.23 -18.93
C LYS A 11 -2.48 7.24 -19.65
N THR A 12 -1.68 8.27 -19.42
CA THR A 12 -0.35 8.42 -20.04
C THR A 12 0.61 7.34 -19.57
N LEU A 13 0.66 7.05 -18.27
CA LEU A 13 1.50 5.99 -17.69
C LEU A 13 1.15 4.60 -18.24
N ILE A 14 -0.14 4.25 -18.25
CA ILE A 14 -0.60 2.93 -18.76
C ILE A 14 -0.15 2.72 -20.21
N HIS A 15 -0.19 3.76 -21.04
CA HIS A 15 0.21 3.63 -22.44
C HIS A 15 1.74 3.63 -22.62
N ALA A 16 2.47 4.37 -21.78
CA ALA A 16 3.92 4.43 -21.84
C ALA A 16 4.58 3.13 -21.36
N GLN A 17 3.94 2.36 -20.48
CA GLN A 17 4.48 1.11 -19.94
C GLN A 17 4.82 0.08 -21.03
N ASP A 18 4.00 0.01 -22.10
CA ASP A 18 4.18 -0.92 -23.23
C ASP A 18 5.21 -0.45 -24.27
N LEU A 19 5.71 0.78 -24.15
CA LEU A 19 6.68 1.37 -25.08
C LEU A 19 8.11 1.08 -24.62
N SER A 20 9.05 1.03 -25.58
CA SER A 20 10.48 1.00 -25.25
C SER A 20 10.95 2.30 -24.58
N VAL A 21 12.06 2.27 -23.86
CA VAL A 21 12.60 3.44 -23.14
C VAL A 21 12.75 4.66 -24.05
N ASP A 22 13.21 4.48 -25.28
CA ASP A 22 13.37 5.58 -26.24
C ASP A 22 12.02 6.12 -26.73
N GLU A 23 11.05 5.24 -27.01
CA GLU A 23 9.70 5.63 -27.44
C GLU A 23 8.87 6.27 -26.33
N ARG A 24 9.08 5.87 -25.07
CA ARG A 24 8.45 6.47 -23.88
C ARG A 24 8.73 7.96 -23.80
N HIS A 25 10.00 8.36 -24.00
CA HIS A 25 10.39 9.75 -23.87
C HIS A 25 9.70 10.65 -24.89
N ASP A 26 9.66 10.20 -26.14
CA ASP A 26 9.03 10.95 -27.23
C ASP A 26 7.50 10.95 -27.10
N TYR A 27 6.91 9.85 -26.65
CA TYR A 27 5.48 9.76 -26.36
C TYR A 27 5.06 10.72 -25.24
N VAL A 28 5.76 10.74 -24.10
CA VAL A 28 5.43 11.63 -22.97
C VAL A 28 5.57 13.10 -23.37
N ARG A 29 6.64 13.47 -24.09
CA ARG A 29 6.79 14.85 -24.61
C ARG A 29 5.66 15.24 -25.56
N LYS A 30 5.17 14.31 -26.38
CA LYS A 30 4.09 14.56 -27.34
C LYS A 30 2.73 14.71 -26.65
N VAL A 31 2.44 13.88 -25.64
CA VAL A 31 1.14 13.90 -24.94
C VAL A 31 1.06 15.06 -23.95
N CYS A 32 2.19 15.45 -23.35
CA CYS A 32 2.26 16.55 -22.38
C CYS A 32 2.61 17.90 -23.00
N GLN A 33 2.40 18.12 -24.31
CA GLN A 33 2.67 19.41 -24.97
C GLN A 33 1.91 20.58 -24.32
N ASP A 34 0.67 20.32 -23.90
CA ASP A 34 -0.17 21.33 -23.24
C ASP A 34 0.12 21.48 -21.74
N GLN A 35 0.94 20.59 -21.16
CA GLN A 35 1.25 20.50 -19.73
C GLN A 35 2.71 20.09 -19.48
N PRO A 36 3.68 20.95 -19.87
CA PRO A 36 5.10 20.64 -19.78
C PRO A 36 5.58 20.36 -18.34
N GLU A 37 4.89 20.90 -17.33
CA GLU A 37 5.17 20.68 -15.92
C GLU A 37 5.00 19.22 -15.49
N LEU A 38 4.19 18.43 -16.21
CA LEU A 38 3.95 17.02 -15.88
C LEU A 38 4.97 16.06 -16.49
N ILE A 39 5.78 16.52 -17.45
CA ILE A 39 6.74 15.67 -18.15
C ILE A 39 7.72 15.04 -17.16
N GLN A 40 8.36 15.86 -16.31
CA GLN A 40 9.35 15.35 -15.36
C GLN A 40 8.72 14.36 -14.38
N SER A 41 7.55 14.68 -13.82
CA SER A 41 6.87 13.81 -12.86
C SER A 41 6.45 12.45 -13.47
N ILE A 42 6.00 12.44 -14.72
CA ILE A 42 5.64 11.18 -15.41
C ILE A 42 6.89 10.36 -15.71
N MET A 43 7.98 10.99 -16.14
CA MET A 43 9.26 10.31 -16.40
C MET A 43 9.86 9.72 -15.12
N ASP A 44 9.83 10.47 -14.01
CA ASP A 44 10.31 9.98 -12.72
C ASP A 44 9.51 8.75 -12.26
N MET A 45 8.19 8.74 -12.48
CA MET A 45 7.35 7.58 -12.17
C MET A 45 7.67 6.36 -13.05
N LEU A 46 7.94 6.57 -14.34
CA LEU A 46 8.34 5.48 -15.25
C LEU A 46 9.73 4.93 -14.92
N ALA A 47 10.66 5.78 -14.46
CA ALA A 47 12.02 5.37 -14.09
C ALA A 47 12.05 4.45 -12.86
N ILE A 48 11.10 4.59 -11.93
CA ILE A 48 10.93 3.72 -10.76
C ILE A 48 10.45 2.31 -11.18
N GLU A 49 9.73 2.17 -12.29
CA GLU A 49 9.31 0.84 -12.78
C GLU A 49 10.45 0.07 -13.47
N ASP A 50 11.48 0.76 -13.95
CA ASP A 50 12.62 0.16 -14.66
C ASP A 50 13.77 -0.26 -13.71
N SER A 51 13.75 0.16 -12.43
CA SER A 51 14.72 -0.31 -11.43
C SER A 51 14.29 -1.65 -10.82
N PRO A 52 15.08 -2.73 -10.96
CA PRO A 52 14.75 -4.04 -10.38
C PRO A 52 14.66 -4.01 -8.84
N ASP A 53 15.25 -3.02 -8.18
CA ASP A 53 15.17 -2.82 -6.72
C ASP A 53 13.87 -2.13 -6.25
N ASP A 54 13.10 -1.51 -7.16
CA ASP A 54 11.87 -0.75 -6.83
C ASP A 54 10.57 -1.48 -7.18
N ASN A 55 10.66 -2.78 -7.44
CA ASN A 55 9.46 -3.60 -7.59
C ASN A 55 8.76 -3.72 -6.24
N ILE A 56 7.82 -2.82 -5.96
CA ILE A 56 7.04 -2.75 -4.70
C ILE A 56 6.41 -4.10 -4.33
N MET A 57 6.17 -4.98 -5.32
CA MET A 57 5.67 -6.34 -5.12
C MET A 57 6.73 -7.33 -4.63
N GLU A 58 8.00 -7.09 -4.95
CA GLU A 58 9.16 -7.90 -4.54
C GLU A 58 9.94 -7.30 -3.37
N GLN A 59 9.69 -6.03 -3.04
CA GLN A 59 10.20 -5.43 -1.82
C GLN A 59 9.57 -6.12 -0.60
N ALA A 60 10.42 -6.72 0.24
CA ALA A 60 10.01 -7.24 1.53
C ALA A 60 9.24 -6.14 2.30
N PRO A 61 8.06 -6.43 2.84
CA PRO A 61 7.19 -5.42 3.43
C PRO A 61 7.91 -4.77 4.61
N ILE A 62 8.26 -3.47 4.51
CA ILE A 62 8.95 -2.62 5.53
C ILE A 62 9.26 -3.38 6.83
N ILE A 63 10.25 -4.29 6.78
CA ILE A 63 10.62 -5.13 7.93
C ILE A 63 11.43 -4.30 8.94
N GLN A 64 11.93 -3.12 8.52
CA GLN A 64 12.79 -2.23 9.31
C GLN A 64 12.18 -1.72 10.63
N TYR A 65 10.86 -1.88 10.85
CA TYR A 65 10.19 -1.50 12.10
C TYR A 65 9.78 -2.67 13.00
N PHE A 66 10.07 -3.92 12.63
CA PHE A 66 9.90 -5.04 13.55
C PHE A 66 11.21 -5.25 14.31
N PRO A 67 11.32 -4.84 15.59
CA PRO A 67 12.40 -5.34 16.41
C PRO A 67 12.36 -6.87 16.35
N GLU A 68 13.52 -7.53 16.30
CA GLU A 68 13.70 -9.00 16.34
C GLU A 68 13.16 -9.65 17.63
N ALA A 69 12.31 -8.94 18.38
CA ALA A 69 11.70 -9.35 19.62
C ALA A 69 10.43 -10.13 19.36
N ASP A 70 10.52 -11.42 19.69
CA ASP A 70 9.43 -12.36 19.91
C ASP A 70 8.60 -12.72 18.67
N VAL A 71 9.10 -13.73 17.95
CA VAL A 71 8.25 -14.81 17.42
C VAL A 71 7.63 -15.58 18.60
N GLN A 72 6.90 -14.87 19.47
CA GLN A 72 5.99 -15.50 20.41
C GLN A 72 4.85 -16.07 19.57
N GLU A 73 4.50 -17.33 19.84
CA GLU A 73 3.26 -17.95 19.41
C GLU A 73 2.15 -16.90 19.36
N SER A 74 1.48 -16.80 18.22
CA SER A 74 0.46 -15.80 17.92
C SER A 74 -0.45 -15.57 19.11
N ARG A 75 -0.12 -14.57 19.94
CA ARG A 75 -0.82 -14.39 21.21
C ARG A 75 -2.24 -13.98 20.89
N GLU A 76 -3.21 -14.75 21.38
CA GLU A 76 -4.59 -14.33 21.29
C GLU A 76 -4.82 -13.08 22.17
N LEU A 77 -5.35 -12.03 21.54
CA LEU A 77 -5.75 -10.82 22.26
C LEU A 77 -6.97 -11.10 23.13
N LYS A 78 -6.97 -10.54 24.34
CA LYS A 78 -8.08 -10.71 25.30
C LYS A 78 -9.13 -9.62 25.11
N ALA A 79 -10.37 -9.90 25.52
CA ALA A 79 -11.40 -8.87 25.60
C ALA A 79 -10.95 -7.73 26.54
N GLY A 80 -11.15 -6.48 26.10
CA GLY A 80 -10.69 -5.28 26.80
C GLY A 80 -9.28 -4.83 26.45
N GLU A 81 -8.48 -5.66 25.77
CA GLU A 81 -7.14 -5.29 25.31
C GLU A 81 -7.23 -4.14 24.29
N LYS A 82 -6.31 -3.17 24.39
CA LYS A 82 -6.32 -1.97 23.53
C LYS A 82 -5.14 -2.01 22.56
N ILE A 83 -5.44 -1.86 21.27
CA ILE A 83 -4.47 -1.62 20.21
C ILE A 83 -4.78 -0.24 19.63
N ASN A 84 -3.98 0.75 20.01
CA ASN A 84 -4.20 2.16 19.64
C ASN A 84 -5.65 2.59 19.97
N GLN A 85 -6.44 3.03 18.98
CA GLN A 85 -7.84 3.43 19.14
C GLN A 85 -8.86 2.28 19.21
N TYR A 86 -8.42 1.02 19.12
CA TYR A 86 -9.28 -0.15 19.06
C TYR A 86 -9.24 -0.93 20.38
N THR A 87 -10.42 -1.23 20.94
CA THR A 87 -10.56 -2.10 22.12
C THR A 87 -11.16 -3.43 21.70
N ILE A 88 -10.47 -4.55 21.94
CA ILE A 88 -10.91 -5.89 21.56
C ILE A 88 -12.16 -6.27 22.35
N ILE A 89 -13.19 -6.75 21.66
CA ILE A 89 -14.42 -7.27 22.27
C ILE A 89 -14.34 -8.80 22.33
N LYS A 90 -14.13 -9.46 21.20
CA LYS A 90 -14.02 -10.93 21.12
C LYS A 90 -13.39 -11.39 19.80
N LYS A 91 -12.81 -12.59 19.80
CA LYS A 91 -12.42 -13.30 18.57
C LYS A 91 -13.67 -13.72 17.79
N ILE A 92 -13.62 -13.57 16.47
CA ILE A 92 -14.69 -14.01 15.55
C ILE A 92 -14.23 -15.00 14.48
N GLY A 93 -12.92 -15.16 14.28
CA GLY A 93 -12.41 -16.18 13.37
C GLY A 93 -10.90 -16.26 13.37
N SER A 94 -10.38 -17.31 12.73
CA SER A 94 -8.96 -17.49 12.47
C SER A 94 -8.77 -18.27 11.17
N GLY A 95 -7.71 -17.97 10.44
CA GLY A 95 -7.31 -18.69 9.22
C GLY A 95 -5.79 -18.57 9.04
N GLY A 96 -5.24 -19.16 7.97
CA GLY A 96 -3.79 -19.31 7.78
C GLY A 96 -2.96 -18.04 8.00
N MET A 97 -3.48 -16.86 7.64
CA MET A 97 -2.77 -15.58 7.76
C MET A 97 -3.01 -14.83 9.08
N GLY A 98 -3.82 -15.35 10.00
CA GLY A 98 -4.04 -14.70 11.29
C GLY A 98 -5.43 -14.82 11.92
N ILE A 99 -5.69 -13.95 12.89
CA ILE A 99 -6.88 -14.00 13.76
C ILE A 99 -7.71 -12.73 13.57
N VAL A 100 -9.03 -12.87 13.50
CA VAL A 100 -9.97 -11.76 13.35
C VAL A 100 -10.75 -11.56 14.64
N TYR A 101 -10.80 -10.32 15.11
CA TYR A 101 -11.52 -9.88 16.29
C TYR A 101 -12.60 -8.87 15.92
N VAL A 102 -13.70 -8.84 16.68
CA VAL A 102 -14.52 -7.63 16.77
C VAL A 102 -13.85 -6.69 17.76
N ALA A 103 -13.66 -5.45 17.36
CA ALA A 103 -13.11 -4.39 18.20
C ALA A 103 -14.00 -3.15 18.17
N LYS A 104 -14.04 -2.39 19.26
CA LYS A 104 -14.68 -1.08 19.33
C LYS A 104 -13.67 0.01 18.99
N GLN A 105 -14.01 0.86 18.05
CA GLN A 105 -13.32 2.13 17.77
C GLN A 105 -14.15 3.26 18.35
N ASN A 106 -13.55 4.17 19.13
CA ASN A 106 -14.25 5.34 19.69
C ASN A 106 -13.89 6.66 18.97
N TYR A 107 -12.82 6.69 18.17
CA TYR A 107 -12.36 7.88 17.44
C TYR A 107 -11.72 7.47 16.10
N PRO A 108 -11.94 8.21 14.99
CA PRO A 108 -12.78 9.42 14.84
C PRO A 108 -14.29 9.16 14.75
N ALA A 109 -14.71 7.90 14.76
CA ALA A 109 -16.12 7.51 14.77
C ALA A 109 -16.33 6.34 15.74
N GLU A 110 -17.49 6.31 16.40
CA GLU A 110 -17.90 5.22 17.28
C GLU A 110 -18.49 4.07 16.45
N ARG A 111 -17.77 2.95 16.35
CA ARG A 111 -18.20 1.79 15.57
C ARG A 111 -17.54 0.50 16.03
N GLN A 112 -18.16 -0.62 15.69
CA GLN A 112 -17.52 -1.94 15.76
C GLN A 112 -16.85 -2.25 14.41
N VAL A 113 -15.62 -2.77 14.47
CA VAL A 113 -14.82 -3.13 13.31
C VAL A 113 -14.30 -4.56 13.42
N ALA A 114 -14.03 -5.18 12.27
CA ALA A 114 -13.22 -6.39 12.23
C ALA A 114 -11.74 -6.00 12.22
N LEU A 115 -10.99 -6.40 13.25
CA LEU A 115 -9.54 -6.21 13.35
C LEU A 115 -8.85 -7.55 13.06
N LYS A 116 -8.06 -7.62 11.98
CA LYS A 116 -7.28 -8.82 11.64
C LYS A 116 -5.84 -8.65 12.12
N LEU A 117 -5.41 -9.49 13.04
CA LEU A 117 -4.01 -9.61 13.46
C LEU A 117 -3.30 -10.55 12.50
N ILE A 118 -2.33 -10.04 11.75
CA ILE A 118 -1.51 -10.83 10.82
C ILE A 118 -0.39 -11.50 11.62
N THR A 119 -0.33 -12.83 11.53
CA THR A 119 0.62 -13.65 12.30
C THR A 119 1.68 -14.31 11.43
N GLN A 120 1.53 -14.22 10.12
CA GLN A 120 2.48 -14.70 9.13
C GLN A 120 2.65 -13.60 8.09
N ILE A 121 3.89 -13.20 7.86
CA ILE A 121 4.26 -12.38 6.71
C ILE A 121 4.88 -13.37 5.71
N PRO A 122 4.32 -13.54 4.50
CA PRO A 122 5.02 -14.32 3.49
C PRO A 122 6.35 -13.63 3.20
N ILE A 123 7.44 -14.38 3.43
CA ILE A 123 8.81 -14.01 3.04
C ILE A 123 8.95 -14.27 1.54
#